data_AF-A0A260ZSE1-F1
#
_entry.id   AF-A0A260ZSE1-F1
#
_cell.length_a   1.000
_cell.length_b   1.000
_cell.length_c   1.000
_cell.angle_alpha   90.00
_cell.angle_beta   90.00
_cell.angle_gamma   90.00
#
_symmetry.space_group_name_H-M   'P 1'
#
loop_
_entity.id
_entity.type
_entity.pdbx_description
1 polymer ?
#
loop_
_entity_poly.entity_id
_entity_poly.type
_entity_poly.pdbx_seq_one_letter_code
_entity_poly.pdbx_strand_id
1 'polypeptide(L)'
;MSLSKPFPLLHLPRVALLRVFNCISVQEQFYLSMCSSKTKYAIKFYTSLQKFSMIFHFTNNFTFSLKAENSDDDFQLDVQTHADMFASMWTLLSSVDVTGTPFEKNVKRLLSFLADVFNTPAISLNFVGRPQDFVTGIINFIHSLKLDIQYLKIHSANDEDENVTLVMNSCRDASEVHLRCSTTPRFNYLNRSLIPKFNLDKLRIDYAEWVTTWHLTNLFINCKRLALDKCSTVNINVNQFLKEWVNGSFQLKFVKLAFLNLYFESYLTNILEGIPSELVSTRRTRQLFGQVPRIKQQKTGARAYVIKGDYTIMTLSKPFPLLRLPRLPLFKVFNCIGVQEQFYLSMCSKRAKYAIKFYTSRQKILVTFHFTNNFELSLKIADSTFLIDVQPIFGSMWPFLSNVKAISGTPFEKKVKRLLLFLLDVFKTPAIYLNFVERRYDFVSGFINFIHSLKVKIQSLKVKSKRGENKIVEFVLDNCRNDSEVDLYCLTTTKFDYLNRSLIPKFNLDQLTIDYAEWVTTWHLTTFFINCKHLDLYDCSTDHIKVDQFIIKWMNGSSKMSCARLSFNHGDFSLADIMRGIPSTRVPPRRTLWGLFITRAYRIQQQKTGREAFVYSDWRTIVITDSL
;
A
#
# COMPACT_ATOMS: atom_id res chain seq x y z
N MET A 1 -25.01 -18.60 29.14
CA MET A 1 -23.85 -17.71 29.41
C MET A 1 -24.37 -16.45 30.06
N SER A 2 -24.04 -16.17 31.32
CA SER A 2 -24.47 -14.92 31.97
C SER A 2 -23.61 -13.76 31.44
N LEU A 3 -24.24 -12.78 30.79
CA LEU A 3 -23.58 -11.54 30.39
C LEU A 3 -23.05 -10.85 31.65
N SER A 4 -21.71 -10.75 31.78
CA SER A 4 -21.04 -9.97 32.80
C SER A 4 -21.56 -8.52 32.78
N LYS A 5 -21.70 -7.89 33.95
CA LYS A 5 -22.15 -6.49 34.05
C LYS A 5 -21.29 -5.59 33.14
N PRO A 6 -21.90 -4.67 32.35
CA PRO A 6 -21.16 -3.80 31.44
C PRO A 6 -20.20 -2.89 32.20
N PHE A 7 -19.00 -2.70 31.64
CA PHE A 7 -17.97 -1.87 32.23
C PHE A 7 -18.39 -0.39 32.25
N PRO A 8 -18.34 0.32 33.39
CA PRO A 8 -18.83 1.69 33.52
C PRO A 8 -17.82 2.71 32.97
N LEU A 9 -17.58 2.70 31.65
CA LEU A 9 -16.56 3.50 30.96
C LEU A 9 -16.51 4.97 31.40
N LEU A 10 -17.67 5.62 31.53
CA LEU A 10 -17.77 7.05 31.88
C LEU A 10 -17.57 7.36 33.37
N HIS A 11 -17.28 6.36 34.21
CA HIS A 11 -16.91 6.54 35.61
C HIS A 11 -15.39 6.48 35.81
N LEU A 12 -14.62 6.27 34.73
CA LEU A 12 -13.17 6.33 34.80
C LEU A 12 -12.65 7.73 35.15
N PRO A 13 -11.53 7.83 35.90
CA PRO A 13 -10.83 9.10 36.06
C PRO A 13 -10.48 9.73 34.72
N ARG A 14 -10.49 11.07 34.64
CA ARG A 14 -10.29 11.84 33.39
C ARG A 14 -9.06 11.40 32.60
N VAL A 15 -7.93 11.15 33.25
CA VAL A 15 -6.69 10.69 32.59
C VAL A 15 -6.84 9.30 31.97
N ALA A 16 -7.51 8.39 32.67
CA ALA A 16 -7.78 7.05 32.15
C ALA A 16 -8.76 7.11 30.96
N LEU A 17 -9.80 7.95 31.05
CA LEU A 17 -10.76 8.15 29.97
C LEU A 17 -10.10 8.76 28.72
N LEU A 18 -9.20 9.74 28.88
CA LEU A 18 -8.40 10.29 27.77
C LEU A 18 -7.52 9.22 27.11
N ARG A 19 -6.92 8.32 27.90
CA ARG A 19 -6.14 7.20 27.35
C ARG A 19 -7.01 6.23 26.58
N VAL A 20 -8.21 5.93 27.07
CA VAL A 20 -9.17 5.10 26.31
C VAL A 20 -9.55 5.76 25.00
N PHE A 21 -9.84 7.05 25.00
CA PHE A 21 -10.18 7.80 23.77
C PHE A 21 -9.03 7.89 22.76
N ASN A 22 -7.77 7.94 23.23
CA ASN A 22 -6.59 7.82 22.36
C ASN A 22 -6.41 6.43 21.74
N CYS A 23 -7.03 5.39 22.33
CA CYS A 23 -6.89 4.01 21.87
C CYS A 23 -8.06 3.55 20.97
N ILE A 24 -9.13 4.33 20.87
CA ILE A 24 -10.27 4.04 20.00
C ILE A 24 -10.24 4.93 18.76
N SER A 25 -10.74 4.39 17.67
CA SER A 25 -10.75 5.07 16.38
C SER A 25 -11.64 6.31 16.36
N VAL A 26 -11.40 7.21 15.41
CA VAL A 26 -12.24 8.39 15.13
C VAL A 26 -13.69 7.97 14.83
N GLN A 27 -13.88 6.83 14.17
CA GLN A 27 -15.20 6.21 13.96
C GLN A 27 -15.89 5.88 15.28
N GLU A 28 -15.20 5.18 16.18
CA GLU A 28 -15.74 4.80 17.49
C GLU A 28 -16.02 6.03 18.36
N GLN A 29 -15.16 7.05 18.31
CA GLN A 29 -15.38 8.33 18.99
C GLN A 29 -16.65 9.02 18.48
N PHE A 30 -16.85 9.05 17.15
CA PHE A 30 -18.06 9.58 16.53
C PHE A 30 -19.30 8.82 17.01
N TYR A 31 -19.33 7.48 16.92
CA TYR A 31 -20.47 6.71 17.38
C TYR A 31 -20.73 6.86 18.87
N LEU A 32 -19.67 6.86 19.70
CA LEU A 32 -19.82 7.03 21.13
C LEU A 32 -20.41 8.41 21.47
N SER A 33 -20.01 9.46 20.74
CA SER A 33 -20.57 10.80 20.89
C SER A 33 -22.07 10.88 20.57
N MET A 34 -22.58 9.94 19.77
CA MET A 34 -23.99 9.84 19.39
C MET A 34 -24.84 9.05 20.40
N CYS A 35 -24.24 8.27 21.31
CA CYS A 35 -24.99 7.41 22.22
C CYS A 35 -25.76 8.15 23.32
N SER A 36 -25.24 9.26 23.83
CA SER A 36 -25.85 10.01 24.94
C SER A 36 -25.26 11.41 25.08
N SER A 37 -25.95 12.32 25.78
CA SER A 37 -25.37 13.63 26.11
C SER A 37 -24.08 13.49 26.95
N LYS A 38 -24.01 12.52 27.87
CA LYS A 38 -22.83 12.32 28.74
C LYS A 38 -21.60 11.88 27.93
N THR A 39 -21.77 10.95 27.00
CA THR A 39 -20.70 10.53 26.08
C THR A 39 -20.32 11.66 25.11
N LYS A 40 -21.31 12.41 24.59
CA LYS A 40 -21.06 13.60 23.76
C LYS A 40 -20.15 14.61 24.46
N TYR A 41 -20.45 14.97 25.71
CA TYR A 41 -19.62 15.90 26.49
C TYR A 41 -18.22 15.35 26.78
N ALA A 42 -18.10 14.04 27.05
CA ALA A 42 -16.81 13.40 27.27
C ALA A 42 -15.93 13.43 26.02
N ILE A 43 -16.50 13.11 24.85
CA ILE A 43 -15.80 13.19 23.56
C ILE A 43 -15.47 14.64 23.22
N LYS A 44 -16.42 15.57 23.33
CA LYS A 44 -16.20 17.01 23.12
C LYS A 44 -15.04 17.55 23.97
N PHE A 45 -14.97 17.13 25.22
CA PHE A 45 -13.86 17.52 26.09
C PHE A 45 -12.51 16.99 25.56
N TYR A 46 -12.46 15.74 25.13
CA TYR A 46 -11.25 15.14 24.57
C TYR A 46 -10.82 15.77 23.23
N THR A 47 -11.76 15.92 22.31
CA THR A 47 -11.52 16.49 20.97
C THR A 47 -11.04 17.93 21.02
N SER A 48 -11.34 18.69 22.09
CA SER A 48 -10.77 20.03 22.29
C SER A 48 -9.24 20.07 22.36
N LEU A 49 -8.60 18.93 22.63
CA LEU A 49 -7.14 18.77 22.67
C LEU A 49 -6.53 18.37 21.31
N GLN A 50 -7.37 18.10 20.31
CA GLN A 50 -6.97 17.62 18.99
C GLN A 50 -7.56 18.49 17.89
N LYS A 51 -6.96 18.43 16.70
CA LYS A 51 -7.49 19.08 15.51
C LYS A 51 -8.08 18.03 14.57
N PHE A 52 -9.24 18.37 14.02
CA PHE A 52 -9.96 17.50 13.10
C PHE A 52 -10.16 18.20 11.76
N SER A 53 -10.14 17.42 10.70
CA SER A 53 -10.56 17.84 9.36
C SER A 53 -11.79 17.04 8.96
N MET A 54 -12.72 17.70 8.30
CA MET A 54 -13.95 17.09 7.80
C MET A 54 -14.05 17.28 6.30
N ILE A 55 -14.47 16.24 5.59
CA ILE A 55 -14.70 16.31 4.15
C ILE A 55 -16.12 15.87 3.85
N PHE A 56 -16.89 16.74 3.19
CA PHE A 56 -18.24 16.46 2.74
C PHE A 56 -18.25 16.33 1.22
N HIS A 57 -18.68 15.18 0.73
CA HIS A 57 -18.83 14.88 -0.68
C HIS A 57 -20.31 14.77 -1.03
N PHE A 58 -20.80 15.74 -1.79
CA PHE A 58 -22.14 15.79 -2.33
C PHE A 58 -22.11 15.41 -3.82
N THR A 59 -21.98 14.12 -4.11
CA THR A 59 -22.05 13.57 -5.48
C THR A 59 -23.43 12.95 -5.71
N ASN A 60 -23.58 11.87 -6.47
CA ASN A 60 -24.82 11.09 -6.51
C ASN A 60 -25.17 10.55 -5.11
N ASN A 61 -24.15 10.26 -4.30
CA ASN A 61 -24.28 9.86 -2.91
C ASN A 61 -23.81 11.01 -2.01
N PHE A 62 -24.29 11.03 -0.78
CA PHE A 62 -23.71 11.88 0.26
C PHE A 62 -22.74 11.04 1.07
N THR A 63 -21.46 11.41 1.04
CA THR A 63 -20.47 10.82 1.93
C THR A 63 -19.81 11.90 2.76
N PHE A 64 -19.48 11.58 4.01
CA PHE A 64 -18.70 12.46 4.86
C PHE A 64 -17.53 11.69 5.44
N SER A 65 -16.39 12.36 5.62
CA SER A 65 -15.26 11.81 6.35
C SER A 65 -14.80 12.73 7.47
N LEU A 66 -14.25 12.12 8.50
CA LEU A 66 -13.66 12.76 9.66
C LEU A 66 -12.28 12.18 9.89
N LYS A 67 -11.29 13.06 10.07
CA LYS A 67 -9.90 12.67 10.27
C LYS A 67 -9.26 13.53 11.36
N ALA A 68 -8.48 12.91 12.24
CA ALA A 68 -7.62 13.62 13.19
C ALA A 68 -6.30 14.03 12.50
N GLU A 69 -5.88 15.29 12.60
CA GLU A 69 -4.73 15.81 11.83
C GLU A 69 -3.40 15.09 12.11
N ASN A 70 -3.24 14.52 13.31
CA ASN A 70 -2.01 13.83 13.74
C ASN A 70 -2.13 12.30 13.71
N SER A 71 -3.17 11.76 13.08
CA SER A 71 -3.41 10.33 12.97
C SER A 71 -3.60 9.91 11.51
N ASP A 72 -3.19 8.69 11.20
CA ASP A 72 -3.58 8.03 9.94
C ASP A 72 -5.00 7.46 10.01
N ASP A 73 -5.64 7.58 11.18
CA ASP A 73 -7.02 7.19 11.42
C ASP A 73 -7.99 8.18 10.75
N ASP A 74 -8.56 7.75 9.63
CA ASP A 74 -9.64 8.40 8.93
C ASP A 74 -10.88 7.50 8.90
N PHE A 75 -12.04 8.15 8.98
CA PHE A 75 -13.32 7.46 8.94
C PHE A 75 -14.19 8.10 7.88
N GLN A 76 -14.80 7.29 7.01
CA GLN A 76 -15.74 7.73 5.98
C GLN A 76 -17.07 7.00 6.11
N LEU A 77 -18.16 7.76 6.02
CA LEU A 77 -19.53 7.24 5.96
C LEU A 77 -20.21 7.62 4.66
N ASP A 78 -20.85 6.64 4.04
CA ASP A 78 -21.84 6.86 2.98
C ASP A 78 -23.24 6.71 3.58
N VAL A 79 -24.06 7.73 3.35
CA VAL A 79 -25.43 7.80 3.89
C VAL A 79 -26.34 6.73 3.31
N GLN A 80 -26.12 6.32 2.06
CA GLN A 80 -26.93 5.29 1.42
C GLN A 80 -26.63 3.90 1.97
N THR A 81 -25.36 3.58 2.24
CA THR A 81 -24.96 2.26 2.74
C THR A 81 -25.29 2.06 4.21
N HIS A 82 -25.56 3.15 4.96
CA HIS A 82 -25.87 3.12 6.39
C HIS A 82 -27.23 3.74 6.70
N ALA A 83 -28.21 3.59 5.81
CA ALA A 83 -29.51 4.28 5.89
C ALA A 83 -30.19 4.14 7.26
N ASP A 84 -30.17 2.96 7.89
CA ASP A 84 -30.79 2.71 9.20
C ASP A 84 -30.10 3.48 10.35
N MET A 85 -28.77 3.51 10.31
CA MET A 85 -27.95 4.27 11.25
C MET A 85 -28.20 5.77 11.09
N PHE A 86 -28.27 6.24 9.84
CA PHE A 86 -28.57 7.63 9.53
C PHE A 86 -30.02 8.01 9.90
N ALA A 87 -31.00 7.13 9.73
CA ALA A 87 -32.38 7.37 10.17
C ALA A 87 -32.47 7.58 11.69
N SER A 88 -31.78 6.74 12.45
CA SER A 88 -31.66 6.87 13.91
C SER A 88 -30.94 8.16 14.30
N MET A 89 -29.85 8.49 13.60
CA MET A 89 -29.10 9.73 13.80
C MET A 89 -29.92 10.98 13.47
N TRP A 90 -30.68 11.00 12.37
CA TRP A 90 -31.53 12.13 11.97
C TRP A 90 -32.64 12.38 12.97
N THR A 91 -33.18 11.31 13.55
CA THR A 91 -34.13 11.40 14.66
C THR A 91 -33.48 12.05 15.88
N LEU A 92 -32.27 11.64 16.26
CA LEU A 92 -31.54 12.23 17.40
C LEU A 92 -31.20 13.72 17.17
N LEU A 93 -30.79 14.07 15.95
CA LEU A 93 -30.39 15.44 15.58
C LEU A 93 -31.57 16.34 15.23
N SER A 94 -32.81 15.84 15.30
CA SER A 94 -34.02 16.57 14.88
C SER A 94 -34.34 17.80 15.73
N SER A 95 -33.75 17.91 16.92
CA SER A 95 -33.94 19.02 17.87
C SER A 95 -33.34 20.35 17.43
N VAL A 96 -32.48 20.38 16.40
CA VAL A 96 -31.92 21.62 15.86
C VAL A 96 -32.82 22.14 14.73
N ASP A 97 -33.34 23.36 14.91
CA ASP A 97 -34.15 24.04 13.91
C ASP A 97 -33.26 24.67 12.83
N VAL A 98 -33.46 24.24 11.59
CA VAL A 98 -32.69 24.67 10.41
C VAL A 98 -33.62 24.76 9.21
N THR A 99 -33.36 25.73 8.34
CA THR A 99 -34.11 25.96 7.09
C THR A 99 -33.55 25.11 5.94
N GLY A 100 -34.38 24.84 4.92
CA GLY A 100 -33.99 24.11 3.71
C GLY A 100 -34.82 22.86 3.44
N THR A 101 -34.45 22.12 2.40
CA THR A 101 -35.06 20.82 2.07
C THR A 101 -34.79 19.78 3.17
N PRO A 102 -35.57 18.68 3.31
CA PRO A 102 -35.34 17.68 4.35
C PRO A 102 -33.90 17.15 4.40
N PHE A 103 -33.30 16.92 3.23
CA PHE A 103 -31.91 16.48 3.12
C PHE A 103 -30.93 17.57 3.58
N GLU A 104 -31.10 18.81 3.12
CA GLU A 104 -30.28 19.95 3.53
C GLU A 104 -30.35 20.19 5.05
N LYS A 105 -31.54 20.08 5.65
CA LYS A 105 -31.72 20.16 7.10
C LYS A 105 -30.88 19.12 7.83
N ASN A 106 -30.88 17.87 7.37
CA ASN A 106 -30.09 16.79 7.98
C ASN A 106 -28.58 17.04 7.85
N VAL A 107 -28.11 17.57 6.71
CA VAL A 107 -26.70 17.95 6.54
C VAL A 107 -26.32 19.10 7.48
N LYS A 108 -27.13 20.16 7.57
CA LYS A 108 -26.91 21.29 8.49
C LYS A 108 -26.89 20.85 9.96
N ARG A 109 -27.77 19.93 10.33
CA ARG A 109 -27.81 19.29 11.66
C ARG A 109 -26.53 18.52 11.96
N LEU A 110 -26.08 17.68 11.02
CA LEU A 110 -24.83 16.95 11.14
C LEU A 110 -23.63 17.90 11.27
N LEU A 111 -23.55 18.93 10.43
CA LEU A 111 -22.52 19.97 10.50
C LEU A 111 -22.50 20.65 11.87
N SER A 112 -23.67 21.02 12.41
CA SER A 112 -23.77 21.64 13.74
C SER A 112 -23.29 20.72 14.85
N PHE A 113 -23.70 19.44 14.79
CA PHE A 113 -23.25 18.43 15.75
C PHE A 113 -21.75 18.24 15.71
N LEU A 114 -21.19 18.08 14.50
CA LEU A 114 -19.78 17.85 14.29
C LEU A 114 -18.94 19.06 14.69
N ALA A 115 -19.39 20.28 14.39
CA ALA A 115 -18.74 21.51 14.84
C ALA A 115 -18.72 21.64 16.37
N ASP A 116 -19.82 21.24 17.03
CA ASP A 116 -19.94 21.26 18.49
C ASP A 116 -19.05 20.20 19.17
N VAL A 117 -18.99 18.99 18.60
CA VAL A 117 -18.25 17.87 19.20
C VAL A 117 -16.76 17.89 18.85
N PHE A 118 -16.35 18.29 17.66
CA PHE A 118 -14.97 18.17 17.19
C PHE A 118 -14.21 19.51 17.09
N ASN A 119 -14.71 20.54 17.78
CA ASN A 119 -14.05 21.82 18.04
C ASN A 119 -13.40 22.49 16.81
N THR A 120 -14.22 23.21 16.03
CA THR A 120 -13.79 24.01 14.85
C THR A 120 -12.95 23.23 13.83
N PRO A 121 -13.54 22.18 13.22
CA PRO A 121 -12.83 21.37 12.24
C PRO A 121 -12.51 22.17 10.97
N ALA A 122 -11.39 21.86 10.32
CA ALA A 122 -11.12 22.36 8.97
C ALA A 122 -12.10 21.69 7.99
N ILE A 123 -12.91 22.50 7.27
CA ILE A 123 -13.98 21.96 6.43
C ILE A 123 -13.56 21.90 4.96
N SER A 124 -13.76 20.73 4.36
CA SER A 124 -13.59 20.50 2.94
C SER A 124 -14.93 20.13 2.31
N LEU A 125 -15.32 20.80 1.22
CA LEU A 125 -16.60 20.61 0.54
C LEU A 125 -16.36 20.22 -0.91
N ASN A 126 -17.09 19.22 -1.40
CA ASN A 126 -17.05 18.78 -2.78
C ASN A 126 -18.47 18.56 -3.31
N PHE A 127 -18.95 19.51 -4.12
CA PHE A 127 -20.26 19.46 -4.77
C PHE A 127 -20.10 19.00 -6.22
N VAL A 128 -20.84 17.96 -6.60
CA VAL A 128 -20.89 17.46 -7.98
C VAL A 128 -22.34 17.29 -8.39
N GLY A 129 -22.79 18.07 -9.36
CA GLY A 129 -24.15 18.00 -9.90
C GLY A 129 -25.23 18.39 -8.89
N ARG A 130 -24.93 19.29 -7.95
CA ARG A 130 -25.89 19.75 -6.94
C ARG A 130 -26.50 21.10 -7.32
N PRO A 131 -27.80 21.31 -7.06
CA PRO A 131 -28.46 22.60 -7.31
C PRO A 131 -27.78 23.78 -6.60
N GLN A 132 -27.82 24.95 -7.24
CA GLN A 132 -27.16 26.16 -6.76
C GLN A 132 -27.70 26.67 -5.42
N ASP A 133 -29.01 26.57 -5.18
CA ASP A 133 -29.67 26.92 -3.92
C ASP A 133 -29.15 26.06 -2.77
N PHE A 134 -28.96 24.76 -3.01
CA PHE A 134 -28.35 23.83 -2.05
C PHE A 134 -26.89 24.19 -1.73
N VAL A 135 -26.07 24.43 -2.76
CA VAL A 135 -24.65 24.81 -2.58
C VAL A 135 -24.54 26.10 -1.76
N THR A 136 -25.34 27.10 -2.13
CA THR A 136 -25.42 28.40 -1.45
C THR A 136 -25.89 28.26 -0.01
N GLY A 137 -26.94 27.45 0.22
CA GLY A 137 -27.51 27.18 1.54
C GLY A 137 -26.49 26.55 2.50
N ILE A 138 -25.66 25.62 2.03
CA ILE A 138 -24.62 24.98 2.85
C ILE A 138 -23.45 25.93 3.12
N ILE A 139 -22.93 26.64 2.12
CA ILE A 139 -21.82 27.57 2.30
C ILE A 139 -22.19 28.70 3.27
N ASN A 140 -23.37 29.31 3.09
CA ASN A 140 -23.85 30.37 3.98
C ASN A 140 -24.06 29.86 5.41
N PHE A 141 -24.52 28.62 5.57
CA PHE A 141 -24.67 28.01 6.89
C PHE A 141 -23.32 27.74 7.57
N ILE A 142 -22.30 27.31 6.83
CA ILE A 142 -20.96 27.14 7.38
C ILE A 142 -20.37 28.47 7.84
N HIS A 143 -20.58 29.54 7.06
CA HIS A 143 -20.19 30.89 7.46
C HIS A 143 -20.96 31.40 8.69
N SER A 144 -22.25 31.08 8.83
CA SER A 144 -23.03 31.47 10.01
C SER A 144 -22.55 30.76 11.29
N LEU A 145 -21.97 29.56 11.14
CA LEU A 145 -21.28 28.84 12.22
C LEU A 145 -19.86 29.38 12.51
N LYS A 146 -19.38 30.39 11.75
CA LYS A 146 -18.02 30.95 11.84
C LYS A 146 -16.92 29.89 11.66
N LEU A 147 -17.17 28.92 10.78
CA LEU A 147 -16.22 27.87 10.44
C LEU A 147 -15.48 28.20 9.14
N ASP A 148 -14.21 27.83 9.08
CA ASP A 148 -13.36 28.08 7.92
C ASP A 148 -13.46 26.94 6.90
N ILE A 149 -13.70 27.30 5.63
CA ILE A 149 -13.68 26.36 4.51
C ILE A 149 -12.24 26.25 4.02
N GLN A 150 -11.57 25.14 4.30
CA GLN A 150 -10.21 24.87 3.84
C GLN A 150 -10.16 24.52 2.36
N TYR A 151 -11.07 23.66 1.90
CA TYR A 151 -11.12 23.19 0.51
C TYR A 151 -12.54 23.29 -0.03
N LEU A 152 -12.71 23.88 -1.21
CA LEU A 152 -13.99 23.93 -1.89
C LEU A 152 -13.84 23.44 -3.32
N LYS A 153 -14.65 22.45 -3.70
CA LYS A 153 -14.82 22.02 -5.08
C LYS A 153 -16.28 22.09 -5.48
N ILE A 154 -16.56 22.75 -6.60
CA ILE A 154 -17.89 22.79 -7.20
C ILE A 154 -17.75 22.34 -8.65
N HIS A 155 -18.54 21.33 -9.02
CA HIS A 155 -18.66 20.84 -10.38
C HIS A 155 -20.14 20.86 -10.76
N SER A 156 -20.49 21.76 -11.68
CA SER A 156 -21.81 21.77 -12.32
C SER A 156 -21.70 21.55 -13.82
N ALA A 157 -22.69 20.87 -14.37
CA ALA A 157 -22.80 20.60 -15.80
C ALA A 157 -23.53 21.73 -16.55
N ASN A 158 -24.24 22.60 -15.83
CA ASN A 158 -25.01 23.70 -16.39
C ASN A 158 -24.28 25.03 -16.18
N ASP A 159 -24.64 26.02 -16.99
CA ASP A 159 -24.19 27.39 -16.81
C ASP A 159 -24.77 27.95 -15.50
N GLU A 160 -23.91 28.21 -14.53
CA GLU A 160 -24.29 28.62 -13.17
C GLU A 160 -23.44 29.82 -12.73
N ASP A 161 -23.73 30.96 -13.34
CA ASP A 161 -23.11 32.26 -13.07
C ASP A 161 -23.18 32.62 -11.57
N GLU A 162 -24.26 32.23 -10.90
CA GLU A 162 -24.49 32.45 -9.48
C GLU A 162 -23.51 31.66 -8.60
N ASN A 163 -23.16 30.42 -8.97
CA ASN A 163 -22.19 29.62 -8.21
C ASN A 163 -20.78 30.19 -8.33
N VAL A 164 -20.40 30.64 -9.53
CA VAL A 164 -19.14 31.36 -9.73
C VAL A 164 -19.15 32.65 -8.90
N THR A 165 -20.23 33.42 -8.97
CA THR A 165 -20.37 34.68 -8.21
C THR A 165 -20.31 34.46 -6.69
N LEU A 166 -20.98 33.43 -6.18
CA LEU A 166 -20.97 33.05 -4.77
C LEU A 166 -19.56 32.77 -4.27
N VAL A 167 -18.82 31.92 -4.97
CA VAL A 167 -17.43 31.57 -4.61
C VAL A 167 -16.53 32.78 -4.72
N MET A 168 -16.73 33.60 -5.77
CA MET A 168 -15.97 34.83 -5.94
C MET A 168 -16.22 35.84 -4.82
N ASN A 169 -17.37 35.81 -4.16
CA ASN A 169 -17.70 36.75 -3.08
C ASN A 169 -17.39 36.19 -1.69
N SER A 170 -17.57 34.88 -1.46
CA SER A 170 -17.67 34.33 -0.10
C SER A 170 -16.51 33.40 0.29
N CYS A 171 -15.74 32.88 -0.67
CA CYS A 171 -14.75 31.81 -0.42
C CYS A 171 -13.30 32.27 -0.64
N ARG A 172 -12.99 33.53 -0.31
CA ARG A 172 -11.67 34.14 -0.55
C ARG A 172 -10.60 33.75 0.47
N ASP A 173 -11.03 33.37 1.67
CA ASP A 173 -10.17 32.97 2.78
C ASP A 173 -9.89 31.46 2.82
N ALA A 174 -10.41 30.72 1.83
CA ALA A 174 -10.15 29.30 1.72
C ALA A 174 -8.66 29.00 1.46
N SER A 175 -8.23 27.77 1.73
CA SER A 175 -6.88 27.35 1.30
C SER A 175 -6.88 26.94 -0.17
N GLU A 176 -7.87 26.17 -0.59
CA GLU A 176 -7.97 25.67 -1.96
C GLU A 176 -9.39 25.79 -2.53
N VAL A 177 -9.50 26.26 -3.77
CA VAL A 177 -10.77 26.38 -4.51
C VAL A 177 -10.63 25.75 -5.90
N HIS A 178 -11.56 24.86 -6.26
CA HIS A 178 -11.69 24.27 -7.60
C HIS A 178 -13.11 24.47 -8.13
N LEU A 179 -13.23 25.34 -9.14
CA LEU A 179 -14.46 25.60 -9.87
C LEU A 179 -14.45 24.90 -11.23
N ARG A 180 -15.43 24.03 -11.44
CA ARG A 180 -15.77 23.43 -12.73
C ARG A 180 -17.23 23.72 -13.02
N CYS A 181 -17.53 24.99 -13.19
CA CYS A 181 -18.85 25.51 -13.58
C CYS A 181 -18.66 26.28 -14.88
N SER A 182 -19.44 25.97 -15.91
CA SER A 182 -19.53 26.85 -17.08
C SER A 182 -20.31 28.12 -16.70
N THR A 183 -20.07 29.18 -17.45
CA THR A 183 -20.74 30.46 -17.29
C THR A 183 -21.40 30.84 -18.59
N THR A 184 -22.47 31.62 -18.52
CA THR A 184 -23.12 32.12 -19.73
C THR A 184 -22.16 33.01 -20.54
N PRO A 185 -22.28 33.11 -21.87
CA PRO A 185 -21.40 33.96 -22.69
C PRO A 185 -21.43 35.45 -22.33
N ARG A 186 -22.46 35.90 -21.59
CA ARG A 186 -22.61 37.28 -21.12
C ARG A 186 -22.09 37.48 -19.70
N PHE A 187 -21.65 36.41 -19.04
CA PHE A 187 -21.14 36.48 -17.68
C PHE A 187 -19.91 37.39 -17.61
N ASN A 188 -19.94 38.35 -16.70
CA ASN A 188 -18.86 39.28 -16.51
C ASN A 188 -18.76 39.69 -15.04
N TYR A 189 -17.74 39.18 -14.36
CA TYR A 189 -17.50 39.48 -12.95
C TYR A 189 -16.70 40.79 -12.80
N LEU A 190 -17.35 41.93 -12.88
CA LEU A 190 -16.71 43.25 -12.70
C LEU A 190 -16.95 43.86 -11.32
N ASN A 191 -16.60 43.15 -10.24
CA ASN A 191 -16.66 43.78 -8.92
C ASN A 191 -15.32 44.46 -8.59
N ARG A 192 -15.19 45.74 -9.01
CA ARG A 192 -13.90 46.44 -9.15
C ARG A 192 -13.40 47.24 -7.93
N SER A 193 -14.21 47.49 -6.88
CA SER A 193 -13.90 48.61 -5.98
C SER A 193 -13.62 48.30 -4.49
N LEU A 194 -14.07 47.16 -3.92
CA LEU A 194 -14.10 47.03 -2.44
C LEU A 194 -13.65 45.69 -1.85
N ILE A 195 -13.06 44.78 -2.63
CA ILE A 195 -12.90 43.38 -2.16
C ILE A 195 -11.44 42.94 -2.11
N PRO A 196 -10.97 42.33 -0.99
CA PRO A 196 -9.59 41.84 -0.85
C PRO A 196 -9.21 40.85 -1.95
N LYS A 197 -7.94 40.86 -2.36
CA LYS A 197 -7.39 39.92 -3.34
C LYS A 197 -7.46 38.48 -2.81
N PHE A 198 -7.58 37.49 -3.70
CA PHE A 198 -7.51 36.09 -3.29
C PHE A 198 -6.12 35.76 -2.73
N ASN A 199 -6.10 35.08 -1.60
CA ASN A 199 -4.88 34.67 -0.91
C ASN A 199 -4.81 33.15 -0.72
N LEU A 200 -5.25 32.41 -1.74
CA LEU A 200 -5.38 30.95 -1.69
C LEU A 200 -4.03 30.25 -1.91
N ASP A 201 -3.87 29.07 -1.32
CA ASP A 201 -2.79 28.14 -1.67
C ASP A 201 -2.95 27.61 -3.09
N LYS A 202 -4.20 27.38 -3.52
CA LYS A 202 -4.52 26.90 -4.86
C LYS A 202 -5.88 27.39 -5.34
N LEU A 203 -5.89 28.00 -6.53
CA LEU A 203 -7.10 28.32 -7.28
C LEU A 203 -7.10 27.55 -8.60
N ARG A 204 -8.17 26.81 -8.87
CA ARG A 204 -8.42 26.15 -10.14
C ARG A 204 -9.78 26.53 -10.71
N ILE A 205 -9.84 26.97 -11.97
CA ILE A 205 -11.07 27.27 -12.69
C ILE A 205 -11.01 26.57 -14.05
N ASP A 206 -11.92 25.63 -14.30
CA ASP A 206 -11.85 24.80 -15.51
C ASP A 206 -12.50 25.43 -16.75
N TYR A 207 -13.44 26.37 -16.55
CA TYR A 207 -14.14 27.13 -17.60
C TYR A 207 -13.86 28.63 -17.42
N ALA A 208 -12.61 29.04 -17.69
CA ALA A 208 -12.13 30.38 -17.38
C ALA A 208 -12.28 31.38 -18.55
N GLU A 209 -13.28 31.22 -19.43
CA GLU A 209 -13.47 32.06 -20.62
C GLU A 209 -13.72 33.54 -20.27
N TRP A 210 -14.45 33.78 -19.18
CA TRP A 210 -14.77 35.10 -18.65
C TRP A 210 -13.59 35.77 -17.95
N VAL A 211 -12.54 35.02 -17.61
CA VAL A 211 -11.36 35.55 -16.91
C VAL A 211 -10.59 36.46 -17.86
N THR A 212 -10.26 37.66 -17.38
CA THR A 212 -9.52 38.68 -18.14
C THR A 212 -8.15 38.94 -17.50
N THR A 213 -7.28 39.65 -18.22
CA THR A 213 -5.99 40.12 -17.68
C THR A 213 -6.14 40.88 -16.36
N TRP A 214 -7.21 41.67 -16.20
CA TRP A 214 -7.49 42.40 -14.97
C TRP A 214 -7.70 41.46 -13.78
N HIS A 215 -8.46 40.37 -13.97
CA HIS A 215 -8.68 39.37 -12.92
C HIS A 215 -7.37 38.69 -12.50
N LEU A 216 -6.52 38.36 -13.47
CA LEU A 216 -5.20 37.76 -13.19
C LEU A 216 -4.33 38.67 -12.33
N THR A 217 -4.24 39.95 -12.66
CA THR A 217 -3.32 40.91 -12.01
C THR A 217 -3.88 41.52 -10.73
N ASN A 218 -5.21 41.64 -10.62
CA ASN A 218 -5.85 42.31 -9.49
C ASN A 218 -6.51 41.37 -8.50
N LEU A 219 -7.03 40.21 -8.92
CA LEU A 219 -7.71 39.28 -8.03
C LEU A 219 -6.86 38.06 -7.67
N PHE A 220 -6.26 37.40 -8.66
CA PHE A 220 -5.66 36.06 -8.47
C PHE A 220 -4.14 36.06 -8.26
N ILE A 221 -3.48 37.20 -8.48
CA ILE A 221 -2.00 37.28 -8.46
C ILE A 221 -1.38 36.93 -7.10
N ASN A 222 -2.16 37.04 -6.04
CA ASN A 222 -1.75 36.72 -4.68
C ASN A 222 -1.93 35.23 -4.35
N CYS A 223 -2.54 34.40 -5.19
CA CYS A 223 -2.59 32.95 -4.95
C CYS A 223 -1.18 32.33 -5.03
N LYS A 224 -0.90 31.23 -4.32
CA LYS A 224 0.37 30.49 -4.47
C LYS A 224 0.38 29.64 -5.74
N ARG A 225 -0.76 29.08 -6.12
CA ARG A 225 -0.94 28.28 -7.35
C ARG A 225 -2.22 28.68 -8.05
N LEU A 226 -2.13 28.96 -9.35
CA LEU A 226 -3.25 29.31 -10.21
C LEU A 226 -3.33 28.33 -11.39
N ALA A 227 -4.50 27.76 -11.65
CA ALA A 227 -4.72 26.89 -12.81
C ALA A 227 -6.04 27.27 -13.48
N LEU A 228 -5.98 27.83 -14.67
CA LEU A 228 -7.12 28.21 -15.47
C LEU A 228 -7.14 27.35 -16.73
N ASP A 229 -8.20 26.58 -16.91
CA ASP A 229 -8.46 25.84 -18.15
C ASP A 229 -9.55 26.57 -18.96
N LYS A 230 -9.58 26.31 -20.28
CA LYS A 230 -10.50 26.95 -21.24
C LYS A 230 -10.49 28.49 -21.21
N CYS A 231 -9.32 29.09 -21.12
CA CYS A 231 -9.12 30.54 -21.18
C CYS A 231 -9.45 31.12 -22.57
N SER A 232 -9.93 32.36 -22.60
CA SER A 232 -10.10 33.13 -23.83
C SER A 232 -8.78 33.79 -24.26
N THR A 233 -8.40 33.61 -25.53
CA THR A 233 -7.27 34.31 -26.17
C THR A 233 -7.46 35.82 -26.22
N VAL A 234 -8.72 36.27 -26.30
CA VAL A 234 -9.07 37.68 -26.50
C VAL A 234 -9.01 38.43 -25.17
N ASN A 235 -9.36 37.75 -24.06
CA ASN A 235 -9.52 38.39 -22.75
C ASN A 235 -8.21 38.45 -21.93
N ILE A 236 -7.27 37.55 -22.22
CA ILE A 236 -6.03 37.38 -21.44
C ILE A 236 -4.80 37.75 -22.27
N ASN A 237 -4.17 38.85 -21.88
CA ASN A 237 -2.84 39.25 -22.34
C ASN A 237 -1.79 38.68 -21.37
N VAL A 238 -1.18 37.56 -21.76
CA VAL A 238 -0.17 36.86 -20.96
C VAL A 238 1.09 37.73 -20.78
N ASN A 239 1.51 38.49 -21.80
CA ASN A 239 2.68 39.36 -21.72
C ASN A 239 2.49 40.42 -20.63
N GLN A 240 1.33 41.08 -20.59
CA GLN A 240 1.00 42.07 -19.56
C GLN A 240 1.00 41.44 -18.16
N PHE A 241 0.39 40.26 -18.01
CA PHE A 241 0.41 39.53 -16.73
C PHE A 241 1.82 39.20 -16.25
N LEU A 242 2.71 38.75 -17.15
CA LEU A 242 4.10 38.44 -16.81
C LEU A 242 4.90 39.70 -16.47
N LYS A 243 4.67 40.83 -17.18
CA LYS A 243 5.28 42.13 -16.85
C LYS A 243 4.91 42.57 -15.43
N GLU A 244 3.63 42.46 -15.07
CA GLU A 244 3.16 42.72 -13.70
C GLU A 244 3.86 41.79 -12.70
N TRP A 245 3.88 40.47 -12.97
CA TRP A 245 4.52 39.51 -12.06
C TRP A 245 6.01 39.81 -11.85
N VAL A 246 6.74 40.16 -12.92
CA VAL A 246 8.18 40.50 -12.87
C VAL A 246 8.42 41.76 -12.03
N ASN A 247 7.56 42.78 -12.17
CA ASN A 247 7.71 44.06 -11.47
C ASN A 247 7.17 44.03 -10.03
N GLY A 248 6.32 43.05 -9.70
CA GLY A 248 5.69 42.91 -8.38
C GLY A 248 6.51 42.12 -7.34
N SER A 249 5.85 41.86 -6.22
CA SER A 249 6.35 41.05 -5.10
C SER A 249 5.30 40.02 -4.68
N PHE A 250 4.87 39.22 -5.65
CA PHE A 250 3.77 38.27 -5.50
C PHE A 250 4.27 36.89 -5.05
N GLN A 251 3.46 36.20 -4.23
CA GLN A 251 3.80 34.86 -3.73
C GLN A 251 3.49 33.71 -4.71
N LEU A 252 3.02 34.05 -5.92
CA LEU A 252 2.63 33.11 -6.96
C LEU A 252 3.82 32.25 -7.41
N LYS A 253 3.70 30.94 -7.17
CA LYS A 253 4.72 29.92 -7.46
C LYS A 253 4.39 29.11 -8.71
N PHE A 254 3.13 29.11 -9.12
CA PHE A 254 2.64 28.28 -10.23
C PHE A 254 1.46 28.95 -10.90
N VAL A 255 1.49 28.99 -12.23
CA VAL A 255 0.37 29.45 -13.06
C VAL A 255 0.22 28.45 -14.19
N LYS A 256 -0.98 27.98 -14.49
CA LYS A 256 -1.29 27.25 -15.72
C LYS A 256 -2.43 27.98 -16.41
N LEU A 257 -2.25 28.31 -17.69
CA LEU A 257 -3.29 28.88 -18.54
C LEU A 257 -3.44 27.95 -19.74
N ALA A 258 -4.57 27.25 -19.85
CA ALA A 258 -4.91 26.43 -21.01
C ALA A 258 -6.04 27.12 -21.77
N PHE A 259 -5.87 27.33 -23.07
CA PHE A 259 -6.77 28.12 -23.91
C PHE A 259 -7.54 27.21 -24.88
N LEU A 260 -8.72 27.66 -25.32
CA LEU A 260 -9.65 26.85 -26.13
C LEU A 260 -9.25 26.66 -27.61
N ASN A 261 -8.40 27.51 -28.17
CA ASN A 261 -8.24 27.61 -29.62
C ASN A 261 -6.92 27.01 -30.12
N LEU A 262 -6.97 26.18 -31.17
CA LEU A 262 -5.83 25.47 -31.76
C LEU A 262 -4.97 26.35 -32.69
N TYR A 263 -5.45 27.54 -33.09
CA TYR A 263 -4.66 28.53 -33.85
C TYR A 263 -3.68 29.33 -32.99
N PHE A 264 -3.34 28.81 -31.81
CA PHE A 264 -2.57 29.46 -30.76
C PHE A 264 -1.08 29.68 -31.10
N GLU A 265 -0.60 29.19 -32.25
CA GLU A 265 0.82 29.28 -32.59
C GLU A 265 1.30 30.71 -32.85
N SER A 266 0.46 31.58 -33.42
CA SER A 266 0.83 32.96 -33.79
C SER A 266 0.79 33.97 -32.63
N TYR A 267 0.02 33.70 -31.57
CA TYR A 267 -0.13 34.62 -30.42
C TYR A 267 1.05 34.54 -29.43
N LEU A 268 1.90 33.50 -29.54
CA LEU A 268 2.94 33.21 -28.56
C LEU A 268 4.35 33.65 -28.94
N THR A 269 4.58 34.11 -30.16
CA THR A 269 5.92 34.54 -30.62
C THR A 269 6.48 35.70 -29.81
N ASN A 270 5.62 36.48 -29.14
CA ASN A 270 5.99 37.68 -28.39
C ASN A 270 5.59 37.67 -26.89
N ILE A 271 5.29 36.52 -26.26
CA ILE A 271 4.89 36.49 -24.83
C ILE A 271 5.92 37.18 -23.92
N LEU A 272 7.20 37.02 -24.25
CA LEU A 272 8.31 37.57 -23.48
C LEU A 272 8.83 38.90 -24.04
N GLU A 273 8.12 39.51 -24.98
CA GLU A 273 8.50 40.80 -25.54
C GLU A 273 8.58 41.87 -24.44
N GLY A 274 9.76 42.49 -24.32
CA GLY A 274 10.06 43.45 -23.25
C GLY A 274 10.23 42.84 -21.85
N ILE A 275 10.39 41.52 -21.72
CA ILE A 275 10.67 40.84 -20.45
C ILE A 275 12.09 40.24 -20.49
N PRO A 276 13.02 40.68 -19.61
CA PRO A 276 14.33 40.07 -19.50
C PRO A 276 14.23 38.58 -19.17
N SER A 277 14.77 37.72 -20.04
CA SER A 277 14.74 36.27 -19.87
C SER A 277 16.07 35.62 -20.29
N GLU A 278 16.39 34.49 -19.67
CA GLU A 278 17.59 33.70 -19.94
C GLU A 278 17.20 32.29 -20.35
N LEU A 279 17.73 31.77 -21.46
CA LEU A 279 17.49 30.39 -21.89
C LEU A 279 18.29 29.40 -21.05
N VAL A 280 17.62 28.43 -20.43
CA VAL A 280 18.26 27.43 -19.56
C VAL A 280 17.86 26.01 -19.98
N SER A 281 18.82 25.08 -19.96
CA SER A 281 18.56 23.64 -20.19
C SER A 281 17.92 22.99 -18.96
N THR A 282 16.75 22.38 -19.10
CA THR A 282 16.07 21.64 -18.03
C THR A 282 16.32 20.14 -18.10
N ARG A 283 17.43 19.65 -17.53
CA ARG A 283 17.79 18.21 -17.51
C ARG A 283 17.11 17.36 -16.41
N ARG A 284 16.10 17.84 -15.68
CA ARG A 284 15.71 17.22 -14.38
C ARG A 284 14.23 16.96 -14.09
N THR A 285 13.34 17.04 -15.07
CA THR A 285 11.92 16.65 -14.87
C THR A 285 11.47 15.74 -16.00
N ARG A 286 10.53 14.82 -15.70
CA ARG A 286 10.12 13.66 -16.52
C ARG A 286 9.56 13.96 -17.93
N GLN A 287 9.72 15.17 -18.45
CA GLN A 287 9.37 15.59 -19.81
C GLN A 287 10.57 16.35 -20.42
N LEU A 288 11.02 15.89 -21.59
CA LEU A 288 12.13 16.47 -22.35
C LEU A 288 11.71 17.80 -22.97
N PHE A 289 11.84 18.91 -22.24
CA PHE A 289 11.86 20.24 -22.83
C PHE A 289 13.33 20.65 -23.03
N GLY A 290 13.70 21.16 -24.21
CA GLY A 290 15.06 21.57 -24.56
C GLY A 290 15.58 22.77 -23.74
N GLN A 291 15.77 23.91 -24.39
CA GLN A 291 16.04 25.19 -23.71
C GLN A 291 14.71 25.87 -23.40
N VAL A 292 14.51 26.31 -22.16
CA VAL A 292 13.30 27.03 -21.73
C VAL A 292 13.67 28.42 -21.20
N PRO A 293 12.90 29.47 -21.55
CA PRO A 293 13.10 30.79 -20.98
C PRO A 293 12.87 30.81 -19.47
N ARG A 294 13.79 31.44 -18.75
CA ARG A 294 13.72 31.71 -17.33
C ARG A 294 13.61 33.21 -17.10
N ILE A 295 12.55 33.64 -16.44
CA ILE A 295 12.33 35.02 -16.01
C ILE A 295 12.59 35.16 -14.52
N LYS A 296 12.87 36.38 -14.07
CA LYS A 296 13.18 36.70 -12.67
C LYS A 296 12.36 37.90 -12.20
N GLN A 297 11.70 37.76 -11.05
CA GLN A 297 11.02 38.86 -10.37
C GLN A 297 12.06 39.86 -9.83
N GLN A 298 11.85 41.14 -10.10
CA GLN A 298 12.80 42.21 -9.78
C GLN A 298 12.93 42.42 -8.27
N LYS A 299 11.81 42.44 -7.54
CA LYS A 299 11.80 42.76 -6.10
C LYS A 299 12.30 41.61 -5.22
N THR A 300 11.93 40.37 -5.51
CA THR A 300 12.21 39.21 -4.63
C THR A 300 13.34 38.32 -5.15
N GLY A 301 13.70 38.45 -6.43
CA GLY A 301 14.61 37.54 -7.10
C GLY A 301 14.04 36.15 -7.38
N ALA A 302 12.74 35.92 -7.14
CA ALA A 302 12.06 34.68 -7.50
C ALA A 302 12.21 34.39 -9.00
N ARG A 303 12.44 33.12 -9.37
CA ARG A 303 12.66 32.71 -10.75
C ARG A 303 11.51 31.83 -11.20
N ALA A 304 11.03 32.05 -12.42
CA ALA A 304 10.00 31.24 -13.06
C ALA A 304 10.46 30.79 -14.43
N TYR A 305 10.04 29.59 -14.83
CA TYR A 305 10.29 29.04 -16.16
C TYR A 305 9.02 29.13 -16.98
N VAL A 306 9.14 29.65 -18.20
CA VAL A 306 8.01 29.81 -19.13
C VAL A 306 8.08 28.68 -20.14
N ILE A 307 7.10 27.77 -20.10
CA ILE A 307 7.08 26.55 -20.91
C ILE A 307 5.85 26.61 -21.82
N LYS A 308 6.07 26.45 -23.12
CA LYS A 308 5.02 26.23 -24.13
C LYS A 308 4.88 24.71 -24.33
N GLY A 309 3.70 24.17 -24.07
CA GLY A 309 3.37 22.76 -24.30
C GLY A 309 1.89 22.53 -24.03
N ASP A 310 1.38 21.35 -24.42
CA ASP A 310 -0.05 21.02 -24.32
C ASP A 310 -0.58 21.07 -22.88
N TYR A 311 0.30 20.97 -21.87
CA TYR A 311 -0.06 21.20 -20.49
C TYR A 311 1.15 21.73 -19.69
N THR A 312 0.96 22.86 -19.00
CA THR A 312 1.64 23.27 -17.75
C THR A 312 2.85 24.22 -17.85
N ILE A 313 2.76 25.37 -17.16
CA ILE A 313 3.92 26.16 -16.67
C ILE A 313 4.15 25.73 -15.20
N MET A 314 5.30 25.13 -14.88
CA MET A 314 5.70 24.82 -13.48
C MET A 314 6.98 25.55 -13.10
N THR A 315 7.10 26.02 -11.86
CA THR A 315 8.30 25.73 -11.03
C THR A 315 8.24 26.10 -9.53
N LEU A 316 8.63 25.08 -8.73
CA LEU A 316 9.50 25.08 -7.54
C LEU A 316 9.08 25.80 -6.24
N SER A 317 8.55 25.01 -5.30
CA SER A 317 9.19 24.97 -3.98
C SER A 317 10.50 24.18 -4.10
N LYS A 318 11.57 24.61 -3.42
CA LYS A 318 12.81 23.83 -3.34
C LYS A 318 12.47 22.42 -2.80
N PRO A 319 12.90 21.32 -3.45
CA PRO A 319 12.68 20.00 -2.92
C PRO A 319 13.36 19.89 -1.56
N PHE A 320 12.61 19.41 -0.56
CA PHE A 320 13.15 19.17 0.77
C PHE A 320 14.37 18.24 0.65
N PRO A 321 15.54 18.64 1.18
CA PRO A 321 16.77 17.90 0.97
C PRO A 321 16.82 16.69 1.91
N LEU A 322 15.94 15.71 1.69
CA LEU A 322 15.76 14.52 2.54
C LEU A 322 17.10 13.87 2.93
N LEU A 323 17.97 13.64 1.94
CA LEU A 323 19.26 12.98 2.15
C LEU A 323 20.33 13.87 2.83
N ARG A 324 20.02 15.14 3.12
CA ARG A 324 20.85 16.05 3.92
C ARG A 324 20.41 16.13 5.37
N LEU A 325 19.33 15.44 5.75
CA LEU A 325 18.93 15.36 7.15
C LEU A 325 20.02 14.70 8.01
N PRO A 326 20.14 15.10 9.29
CA PRO A 326 20.89 14.34 10.26
C PRO A 326 20.36 12.89 10.35
N ARG A 327 21.23 11.96 10.77
CA ARG A 327 20.94 10.51 10.73
C ARG A 327 19.63 10.12 11.44
N LEU A 328 19.38 10.67 12.63
CA LEU A 328 18.19 10.33 13.44
C LEU A 328 16.87 10.76 12.77
N PRO A 329 16.69 12.02 12.34
CA PRO A 329 15.53 12.42 11.55
C PRO A 329 15.37 11.60 10.26
N LEU A 330 16.47 11.31 9.55
CA LEU A 330 16.41 10.52 8.33
C LEU A 330 15.90 9.09 8.60
N PHE A 331 16.32 8.48 9.71
CA PHE A 331 15.85 7.16 10.12
C PHE A 331 14.38 7.17 10.55
N LYS A 332 13.93 8.23 11.24
CA LYS A 332 12.49 8.40 11.53
C LYS A 332 11.68 8.47 10.25
N VAL A 333 12.14 9.18 9.22
CA VAL A 333 11.48 9.18 7.92
C VAL A 333 11.47 7.78 7.31
N PHE A 334 12.56 7.03 7.40
CA PHE A 334 12.62 5.65 6.89
C PHE A 334 11.73 4.67 7.67
N ASN A 335 11.48 4.90 8.95
CA ASN A 335 10.50 4.15 9.73
C ASN A 335 9.06 4.45 9.29
N CYS A 336 8.79 5.66 8.81
CA CYS A 336 7.46 6.10 8.38
C CYS A 336 7.15 5.76 6.92
N ILE A 337 8.09 5.20 6.16
CA ILE A 337 7.85 4.78 4.77
C ILE A 337 8.02 3.27 4.65
N GLY A 338 7.18 2.64 3.82
CA GLY A 338 7.20 1.20 3.60
C GLY A 338 8.48 0.71 2.94
N VAL A 339 8.72 -0.60 3.01
CA VAL A 339 9.90 -1.23 2.38
C VAL A 339 9.90 -1.05 0.85
N GLN A 340 8.71 -0.92 0.25
CA GLN A 340 8.56 -0.60 -1.18
C GLN A 340 9.16 0.78 -1.51
N GLU A 341 8.80 1.81 -0.75
CA GLU A 341 9.35 3.16 -0.91
C GLU A 341 10.85 3.17 -0.62
N GLN A 342 11.31 2.44 0.39
CA GLN A 342 12.74 2.30 0.70
C GLN A 342 13.50 1.66 -0.47
N PHE A 343 12.93 0.61 -1.08
CA PHE A 343 13.49 -0.01 -2.27
C PHE A 343 13.57 0.98 -3.45
N TYR A 344 12.47 1.67 -3.79
CA TYR A 344 12.48 2.65 -4.87
C TYR A 344 13.43 3.82 -4.60
N LEU A 345 13.48 4.31 -3.36
CA LEU A 345 14.38 5.38 -2.95
C LEU A 345 15.85 4.94 -3.09
N SER A 346 16.16 3.69 -2.72
CA SER A 346 17.51 3.13 -2.87
C SER A 346 17.98 3.10 -4.32
N MET A 347 17.05 2.99 -5.27
CA MET A 347 17.33 2.98 -6.71
C MET A 347 17.50 4.38 -7.32
N CYS A 348 17.12 5.45 -6.59
CA CYS A 348 17.13 6.81 -7.13
C CYS A 348 18.54 7.43 -7.22
N SER A 349 19.46 7.06 -6.32
CA SER A 349 20.85 7.57 -6.34
C SER A 349 21.79 6.73 -5.48
N LYS A 350 23.11 6.83 -5.74
CA LYS A 350 24.13 6.20 -4.88
C LYS A 350 24.00 6.63 -3.41
N ARG A 351 23.74 7.92 -3.15
CA ARG A 351 23.58 8.45 -1.77
C ARG A 351 22.34 7.86 -1.08
N ALA A 352 21.22 7.77 -1.79
CA ALA A 352 20.00 7.16 -1.26
C ALA A 352 20.19 5.66 -0.98
N LYS A 353 20.84 4.94 -1.92
CA LYS A 353 21.23 3.54 -1.76
C LYS A 353 22.03 3.32 -0.47
N TYR A 354 23.08 4.11 -0.23
CA TYR A 354 23.89 4.00 0.98
C TYR A 354 23.11 4.34 2.25
N ALA A 355 22.21 5.34 2.20
CA ALA A 355 21.38 5.69 3.34
C ALA A 355 20.43 4.55 3.73
N ILE A 356 19.74 3.95 2.75
CA ILE A 356 18.87 2.79 2.96
C ILE A 356 19.69 1.59 3.43
N LYS A 357 20.80 1.26 2.76
CA LYS A 357 21.70 0.17 3.17
C LYS A 357 22.18 0.28 4.61
N PHE A 358 22.48 1.49 5.05
CA PHE A 358 22.91 1.73 6.43
C PHE A 358 21.74 1.54 7.42
N TYR A 359 20.56 2.02 7.07
CA TYR A 359 19.34 1.85 7.87
C TYR A 359 18.90 0.39 7.99
N THR A 360 18.82 -0.33 6.87
CA THR A 360 18.34 -1.72 6.80
C THR A 360 19.35 -2.74 7.34
N SER A 361 20.59 -2.33 7.61
CA SER A 361 21.63 -3.21 8.16
C SER A 361 21.29 -3.87 9.49
N ARG A 362 20.26 -3.38 10.19
CA ARG A 362 19.75 -3.92 11.47
C ARG A 362 18.40 -4.63 11.34
N GLN A 363 17.85 -4.69 10.13
CA GLN A 363 16.53 -5.27 9.88
C GLN A 363 16.68 -6.64 9.21
N LYS A 364 15.85 -7.60 9.64
CA LYS A 364 15.70 -8.87 8.93
C LYS A 364 14.72 -8.66 7.80
N ILE A 365 15.19 -8.79 6.57
CA ILE A 365 14.39 -8.60 5.36
C ILE A 365 14.25 -9.94 4.67
N LEU A 366 13.01 -10.30 4.35
CA LEU A 366 12.69 -11.48 3.58
C LEU A 366 12.43 -11.07 2.13
N VAL A 367 13.05 -11.79 1.21
CA VAL A 367 12.95 -11.53 -0.23
C VAL A 367 12.42 -12.79 -0.90
N THR A 368 11.24 -12.71 -1.51
CA THR A 368 10.69 -13.84 -2.28
C THR A 368 10.71 -13.54 -3.77
N PHE A 369 11.29 -14.45 -4.54
CA PHE A 369 11.24 -14.45 -5.99
C PHE A 369 10.17 -15.44 -6.46
N HIS A 370 9.13 -14.93 -7.12
CA HIS A 370 8.08 -15.73 -7.72
C HIS A 370 8.28 -15.79 -9.24
N PHE A 371 8.63 -16.96 -9.74
CA PHE A 371 8.79 -17.27 -11.14
C PHE A 371 7.59 -18.05 -11.66
N THR A 372 6.42 -17.41 -11.71
CA THR A 372 5.18 -17.99 -12.28
C THR A 372 5.08 -17.66 -13.77
N ASN A 373 3.89 -17.57 -14.37
CA ASN A 373 3.75 -17.01 -15.72
C ASN A 373 4.33 -15.58 -15.79
N ASN A 374 4.19 -14.83 -14.70
CA ASN A 374 4.82 -13.54 -14.50
C ASN A 374 5.98 -13.66 -13.51
N PHE A 375 6.88 -12.68 -13.56
CA PHE A 375 7.93 -12.55 -12.55
C PHE A 375 7.51 -11.51 -11.53
N GLU A 376 7.42 -11.91 -10.27
CA GLU A 376 7.05 -11.05 -9.15
C GLU A 376 8.12 -11.12 -8.07
N LEU A 377 8.41 -9.98 -7.46
CA LEU A 377 9.33 -9.87 -6.32
C LEU A 377 8.51 -9.43 -5.11
N SER A 378 8.63 -10.10 -3.98
CA SER A 378 8.09 -9.59 -2.71
C SER A 378 9.19 -9.28 -1.71
N LEU A 379 9.01 -8.18 -0.98
CA LEU A 379 9.85 -7.77 0.13
C LEU A 379 9.00 -7.74 1.39
N LYS A 380 9.48 -8.37 2.46
CA LYS A 380 8.80 -8.40 3.75
C LYS A 380 9.75 -7.94 4.86
N ILE A 381 9.26 -7.01 5.69
CA ILE A 381 9.92 -6.55 6.92
C ILE A 381 8.88 -6.57 8.04
N ALA A 382 9.17 -7.32 9.10
CA ALA A 382 8.20 -7.58 10.18
C ALA A 382 6.85 -8.08 9.63
N ASP A 383 5.73 -7.46 10.03
CA ASP A 383 4.38 -7.85 9.60
C ASP A 383 3.98 -7.28 8.23
N SER A 384 4.80 -6.41 7.65
CA SER A 384 4.51 -5.74 6.39
C SER A 384 5.08 -6.50 5.19
N THR A 385 4.21 -6.97 4.30
CA THR A 385 4.58 -7.70 3.07
C THR A 385 4.17 -6.86 1.86
N PHE A 386 5.08 -6.66 0.92
CA PHE A 386 4.81 -5.86 -0.27
C PHE A 386 5.21 -6.61 -1.53
N LEU A 387 4.30 -6.60 -2.51
CA LEU A 387 4.52 -7.12 -3.85
C LEU A 387 5.03 -5.99 -4.75
N ILE A 388 6.16 -6.22 -5.40
CA ILE A 388 6.79 -5.29 -6.32
C ILE A 388 6.53 -5.80 -7.74
N ASP A 389 5.77 -5.03 -8.51
CA ASP A 389 5.72 -5.21 -9.96
C ASP A 389 7.08 -4.83 -10.55
N VAL A 390 7.72 -5.82 -11.18
CA VAL A 390 9.08 -5.70 -11.70
C VAL A 390 9.11 -5.27 -13.16
N GLN A 391 7.96 -5.27 -13.86
CA GLN A 391 7.88 -4.83 -15.26
C GLN A 391 8.31 -3.36 -15.43
N PRO A 392 7.83 -2.38 -14.61
CA PRO A 392 8.27 -0.99 -14.70
C PRO A 392 9.76 -0.80 -14.38
N ILE A 393 10.31 -1.65 -13.51
CA ILE A 393 11.71 -1.64 -13.08
C ILE A 393 12.63 -2.07 -14.23
N PHE A 394 12.25 -3.12 -14.96
CA PHE A 394 13.02 -3.64 -16.09
C PHE A 394 12.98 -2.78 -17.35
N GLY A 395 12.07 -1.81 -17.42
CA GLY A 395 12.05 -0.74 -18.42
C GLY A 395 12.81 0.50 -17.95
N SER A 396 12.17 1.30 -17.09
CA SER A 396 12.61 2.67 -16.78
C SER A 396 13.83 2.78 -15.86
N MET A 397 14.08 1.77 -15.01
CA MET A 397 15.12 1.78 -13.97
C MET A 397 16.31 0.87 -14.30
N TRP A 398 16.27 0.21 -15.46
CA TRP A 398 17.31 -0.70 -15.95
C TRP A 398 18.71 -0.07 -16.09
N PRO A 399 18.89 1.20 -16.50
CA PRO A 399 20.22 1.82 -16.61
C PRO A 399 21.01 1.85 -15.29
N PHE A 400 20.32 1.77 -14.15
CA PHE A 400 20.97 1.74 -12.84
C PHE A 400 21.49 0.34 -12.47
N LEU A 401 20.77 -0.71 -12.89
CA LEU A 401 21.13 -2.12 -12.68
C LEU A 401 22.13 -2.63 -13.74
N SER A 402 22.22 -2.00 -14.91
CA SER A 402 23.14 -2.40 -15.96
C SER A 402 24.63 -2.24 -15.60
N ASN A 403 24.93 -1.46 -14.56
CA ASN A 403 26.28 -1.28 -14.02
C ASN A 403 26.78 -2.49 -13.19
N VAL A 404 25.94 -3.49 -12.96
CA VAL A 404 26.31 -4.74 -12.28
C VAL A 404 26.94 -5.70 -13.31
N LYS A 405 28.05 -6.36 -12.92
CA LYS A 405 28.93 -7.21 -13.76
C LYS A 405 28.17 -8.11 -14.76
N ALA A 406 28.82 -8.45 -15.87
CA ALA A 406 28.26 -9.34 -16.88
C ALA A 406 27.86 -10.69 -16.26
N ILE A 407 26.63 -11.11 -16.53
CA ILE A 407 26.04 -12.35 -16.02
C ILE A 407 25.64 -13.21 -17.22
N SER A 408 25.81 -14.53 -17.13
CA SER A 408 25.35 -15.49 -18.14
C SER A 408 23.85 -15.75 -18.02
N GLY A 409 23.24 -16.23 -19.11
CA GLY A 409 21.82 -16.58 -19.18
C GLY A 409 21.02 -15.76 -20.20
N THR A 410 19.71 -15.97 -20.24
CA THR A 410 18.78 -15.21 -21.10
C THR A 410 18.72 -13.73 -20.67
N PRO A 411 18.26 -12.79 -21.53
CA PRO A 411 18.12 -11.39 -21.13
C PRO A 411 17.33 -11.20 -19.84
N PHE A 412 16.22 -11.92 -19.67
CA PHE A 412 15.39 -11.92 -18.47
C PHE A 412 16.17 -12.43 -17.24
N GLU A 413 16.85 -13.57 -17.37
CA GLU A 413 17.65 -14.15 -16.28
C GLU A 413 18.77 -13.22 -15.82
N LYS A 414 19.46 -12.55 -16.75
CA LYS A 414 20.44 -11.51 -16.43
C LYS A 414 19.80 -10.38 -15.62
N LYS A 415 18.57 -9.98 -15.93
CA LYS A 415 17.85 -8.93 -15.16
C LYS A 415 17.57 -9.36 -13.74
N VAL A 416 17.06 -10.57 -13.55
CA VAL A 416 16.73 -11.08 -12.21
C VAL A 416 18.00 -11.28 -11.38
N LYS A 417 19.07 -11.86 -11.95
CA LYS A 417 20.34 -12.03 -11.25
C LYS A 417 20.96 -10.69 -10.81
N ARG A 418 20.85 -9.64 -11.62
CA ARG A 418 21.27 -8.28 -11.24
C ARG A 418 20.42 -7.69 -10.13
N LEU A 419 19.11 -7.92 -10.17
CA LEU A 419 18.20 -7.50 -9.12
C LEU A 419 18.55 -8.18 -7.79
N LEU A 420 18.82 -9.49 -7.80
CA LEU A 420 19.30 -10.20 -6.63
C LEU A 420 20.60 -9.59 -6.08
N LEU A 421 21.60 -9.35 -6.92
CA LEU A 421 22.87 -8.71 -6.49
C LEU A 421 22.63 -7.33 -5.87
N PHE A 422 21.70 -6.55 -6.43
CA PHE A 422 21.32 -5.26 -5.87
C PHE A 422 20.66 -5.42 -4.48
N LEU A 423 19.73 -6.35 -4.34
CA LEU A 423 19.05 -6.63 -3.07
C LEU A 423 20.03 -7.12 -2.00
N LEU A 424 20.98 -7.98 -2.35
CA LEU A 424 22.05 -8.44 -1.46
C LEU A 424 22.94 -7.29 -0.99
N ASP A 425 23.19 -6.30 -1.86
CA ASP A 425 23.99 -5.13 -1.51
C ASP A 425 23.25 -4.13 -0.62
N VAL A 426 21.96 -3.89 -0.89
CA VAL A 426 21.13 -2.93 -0.14
C VAL A 426 20.62 -3.50 1.18
N PHE A 427 20.18 -4.75 1.21
CA PHE A 427 19.42 -5.32 2.34
C PHE A 427 20.21 -6.37 3.12
N LYS A 428 21.53 -6.20 3.24
CA LYS A 428 22.50 -7.07 3.96
C LYS A 428 21.89 -8.36 4.54
N THR A 429 22.23 -9.50 3.91
CA THR A 429 21.81 -10.86 4.31
C THR A 429 20.29 -11.07 4.38
N PRO A 430 19.56 -10.83 3.27
CA PRO A 430 18.14 -11.14 3.23
C PRO A 430 17.90 -12.66 3.30
N ALA A 431 16.81 -13.07 3.93
CA ALA A 431 16.33 -14.45 3.83
C ALA A 431 15.72 -14.64 2.43
N ILE A 432 16.29 -15.54 1.63
CA ILE A 432 15.87 -15.75 0.24
C ILE A 432 14.85 -16.87 0.18
N TYR A 433 13.70 -16.55 -0.42
CA TYR A 433 12.62 -17.49 -0.72
C TYR A 433 12.48 -17.56 -2.24
N LEU A 434 12.41 -18.77 -2.79
CA LEU A 434 12.29 -19.01 -4.21
C LEU A 434 11.03 -19.81 -4.48
N ASN A 435 10.23 -19.37 -5.44
CA ASN A 435 9.04 -20.08 -5.89
C ASN A 435 9.04 -20.19 -7.42
N PHE A 436 9.29 -21.38 -7.93
CA PHE A 436 9.28 -21.67 -9.36
C PHE A 436 8.00 -22.41 -9.73
N VAL A 437 7.24 -21.89 -10.68
CA VAL A 437 6.02 -22.54 -11.20
C VAL A 437 6.15 -22.69 -12.70
N GLU A 438 6.11 -23.94 -13.18
CA GLU A 438 6.18 -24.30 -14.61
C GLU A 438 7.45 -23.78 -15.32
N ARG A 439 8.57 -23.68 -14.60
CA ARG A 439 9.86 -23.23 -15.14
C ARG A 439 10.75 -24.41 -15.54
N ARG A 440 11.38 -24.29 -16.71
CA ARG A 440 12.28 -25.31 -17.27
C ARG A 440 13.50 -25.55 -16.38
N TYR A 441 13.99 -26.78 -16.42
CA TYR A 441 15.18 -27.25 -15.71
C TYR A 441 16.38 -26.30 -15.78
N ASP A 442 16.79 -25.85 -16.98
CA ASP A 442 18.00 -25.02 -17.14
C ASP A 442 17.90 -23.70 -16.38
N PHE A 443 16.69 -23.13 -16.28
CA PHE A 443 16.45 -21.89 -15.55
C PHE A 443 16.49 -22.12 -14.03
N VAL A 444 15.78 -23.15 -13.55
CA VAL A 444 15.73 -23.49 -12.12
C VAL A 444 17.13 -23.81 -11.60
N SER A 445 17.83 -24.74 -12.27
CA SER A 445 19.19 -25.15 -11.89
C SER A 445 20.20 -24.00 -12.03
N GLY A 446 20.14 -23.25 -13.13
CA GLY A 446 21.01 -22.09 -13.37
C GLY A 446 20.85 -20.99 -12.32
N PHE A 447 19.63 -20.73 -11.85
CA PHE A 447 19.37 -19.72 -10.83
C PHE A 447 19.76 -20.17 -9.42
N ILE A 448 19.49 -21.42 -9.05
CA ILE A 448 19.91 -22.01 -7.76
C ILE A 448 21.45 -22.05 -7.68
N ASN A 449 22.12 -22.55 -8.72
CA ASN A 449 23.59 -22.57 -8.79
C ASN A 449 24.19 -21.16 -8.68
N PHE A 450 23.54 -20.17 -9.27
CA PHE A 450 23.95 -18.78 -9.12
C PHE A 450 23.86 -18.32 -7.67
N ILE A 451 22.78 -18.59 -6.95
CA ILE A 451 22.64 -18.23 -5.53
C ILE A 451 23.71 -18.93 -4.67
N HIS A 452 23.94 -20.22 -4.89
CA HIS A 452 24.99 -20.97 -4.20
C HIS A 452 26.38 -20.40 -4.48
N SER A 453 26.66 -19.95 -5.72
CA SER A 453 27.93 -19.30 -6.06
C SER A 453 28.18 -18.00 -5.29
N LEU A 454 27.11 -17.33 -4.83
CA LEU A 454 27.18 -16.13 -3.99
C LEU A 454 27.36 -16.46 -2.50
N LYS A 455 27.41 -17.75 -2.13
CA LYS A 455 27.46 -18.26 -0.75
C LYS A 455 26.30 -17.74 0.11
N VAL A 456 25.13 -17.56 -0.51
CA VAL A 456 23.90 -17.16 0.20
C VAL A 456 23.04 -18.40 0.40
N LYS A 457 22.51 -18.57 1.62
CA LYS A 457 21.61 -19.68 1.96
C LYS A 457 20.20 -19.41 1.40
N ILE A 458 19.59 -20.42 0.79
CA ILE A 458 18.17 -20.39 0.44
C ILE A 458 17.37 -20.81 1.69
N GLN A 459 16.49 -19.92 2.14
CA GLN A 459 15.67 -20.19 3.32
C GLN A 459 14.48 -21.08 2.97
N SER A 460 13.86 -20.87 1.81
CA SER A 460 12.76 -21.69 1.34
C SER A 460 12.79 -21.81 -0.17
N LEU A 461 12.68 -23.04 -0.66
CA LEU A 461 12.64 -23.36 -2.09
C LEU A 461 11.37 -24.12 -2.40
N LYS A 462 10.50 -23.53 -3.22
CA LYS A 462 9.30 -24.16 -3.75
C LYS A 462 9.42 -24.33 -5.25
N VAL A 463 9.22 -25.55 -5.75
CA VAL A 463 9.22 -25.85 -7.17
C VAL A 463 7.95 -26.62 -7.52
N LYS A 464 7.20 -26.13 -8.50
CA LYS A 464 5.97 -26.75 -8.99
C LYS A 464 6.06 -26.95 -10.50
N SER A 465 5.89 -28.17 -10.96
CA SER A 465 5.88 -28.50 -12.39
C SER A 465 4.99 -29.70 -12.67
N LYS A 466 4.04 -29.55 -13.60
CA LYS A 466 3.20 -30.66 -14.08
C LYS A 466 3.81 -31.40 -15.28
N ARG A 467 5.01 -31.03 -15.73
CA ARG A 467 5.56 -31.46 -17.03
C ARG A 467 6.38 -32.75 -17.01
N GLY A 468 6.40 -33.51 -15.90
CA GLY A 468 7.18 -34.75 -15.85
C GLY A 468 8.69 -34.51 -15.80
N GLU A 469 9.15 -33.48 -15.08
CA GLU A 469 10.55 -33.00 -15.12
C GLU A 469 11.44 -33.68 -14.06
N ASN A 470 11.69 -34.98 -14.22
CA ASN A 470 12.56 -35.80 -13.34
C ASN A 470 13.89 -35.12 -13.00
N LYS A 471 14.54 -34.49 -13.99
CA LYS A 471 15.83 -33.79 -13.82
C LYS A 471 15.77 -32.67 -12.78
N ILE A 472 14.63 -31.98 -12.65
CA ILE A 472 14.46 -30.91 -11.64
C ILE A 472 14.42 -31.53 -10.25
N VAL A 473 13.65 -32.61 -10.08
CA VAL A 473 13.53 -33.31 -8.79
C VAL A 473 14.89 -33.83 -8.35
N GLU A 474 15.60 -34.56 -9.23
CA GLU A 474 16.97 -35.03 -8.97
C GLU A 474 17.91 -33.89 -8.57
N PHE A 475 17.94 -32.81 -9.37
CA PHE A 475 18.83 -31.69 -9.11
C PHE A 475 18.55 -31.00 -7.76
N VAL A 476 17.28 -30.75 -7.43
CA VAL A 476 16.92 -30.11 -6.15
C VAL A 476 17.29 -31.02 -4.98
N LEU A 477 16.99 -32.32 -5.08
CA LEU A 477 17.36 -33.30 -4.06
C LEU A 477 18.88 -33.43 -3.88
N ASP A 478 19.67 -33.23 -4.93
CA ASP A 478 21.13 -33.30 -4.86
C ASP A 478 21.77 -32.01 -4.31
N ASN A 479 21.22 -30.84 -4.63
CA ASN A 479 21.87 -29.55 -4.39
C ASN A 479 21.29 -28.76 -3.22
N CYS A 480 20.08 -29.07 -2.74
CA CYS A 480 19.36 -28.26 -1.74
C CYS A 480 19.18 -28.98 -0.39
N ARG A 481 20.07 -29.93 -0.06
CA ARG A 481 19.95 -30.81 1.13
C ARG A 481 20.15 -30.13 2.49
N ASN A 482 20.74 -28.95 2.48
CA ASN A 482 21.09 -28.16 3.67
C ASN A 482 20.32 -26.82 3.74
N ASP A 483 19.37 -26.61 2.83
CA ASP A 483 18.47 -25.47 2.89
C ASP A 483 17.53 -25.59 4.10
N SER A 484 16.78 -24.55 4.43
CA SER A 484 15.88 -24.66 5.61
C SER A 484 14.59 -25.38 5.22
N GLU A 485 13.94 -24.97 4.13
CA GLU A 485 12.67 -25.53 3.67
C GLU A 485 12.72 -25.86 2.17
N VAL A 486 12.26 -27.04 1.78
CA VAL A 486 12.18 -27.47 0.38
C VAL A 486 10.82 -28.10 0.11
N ASP A 487 10.09 -27.53 -0.85
CA ASP A 487 8.80 -28.02 -1.32
C ASP A 487 8.86 -28.39 -2.82
N LEU A 488 8.61 -29.66 -3.12
CA LEU A 488 8.59 -30.20 -4.48
C LEU A 488 7.17 -30.63 -4.86
N TYR A 489 6.52 -29.86 -5.73
CA TYR A 489 5.23 -30.16 -6.34
C TYR A 489 5.41 -30.54 -7.81
N CYS A 490 6.26 -31.54 -8.06
CA CYS A 490 6.72 -31.90 -9.39
C CYS A 490 6.23 -33.29 -9.75
N LEU A 491 5.41 -33.40 -10.80
CA LEU A 491 5.04 -34.70 -11.34
C LEU A 491 6.29 -35.39 -11.90
N THR A 492 6.58 -36.60 -11.45
CA THR A 492 7.64 -37.46 -11.99
C THR A 492 7.07 -38.48 -12.96
N THR A 493 7.90 -38.99 -13.88
CA THR A 493 7.47 -40.10 -14.75
C THR A 493 7.44 -41.41 -13.97
N THR A 494 6.66 -42.39 -14.43
CA THR A 494 6.54 -43.73 -13.80
C THR A 494 7.85 -44.52 -13.76
N LYS A 495 8.85 -44.11 -14.55
CA LYS A 495 10.20 -44.70 -14.57
C LYS A 495 11.19 -43.94 -13.68
N PHE A 496 10.74 -42.89 -12.99
CA PHE A 496 11.59 -42.13 -12.11
C PHE A 496 11.99 -42.96 -10.90
N ASP A 497 13.30 -43.05 -10.65
CA ASP A 497 13.84 -43.69 -9.46
C ASP A 497 15.06 -42.89 -8.98
N TYR A 498 15.01 -42.45 -7.73
CA TYR A 498 16.04 -41.62 -7.14
C TYR A 498 17.11 -42.50 -6.47
N LEU A 499 17.98 -43.08 -7.28
CA LEU A 499 18.99 -44.04 -6.84
C LEU A 499 20.31 -43.42 -6.37
N ASN A 500 20.36 -42.12 -6.05
CA ASN A 500 21.65 -41.43 -5.82
C ASN A 500 22.29 -41.84 -4.47
N ARG A 501 23.00 -42.97 -4.51
CA ARG A 501 23.57 -43.72 -3.37
C ARG A 501 24.84 -43.11 -2.77
N SER A 502 25.48 -42.14 -3.43
CA SER A 502 26.83 -41.65 -3.05
C SER A 502 26.86 -40.33 -2.27
N LEU A 503 25.73 -39.64 -2.13
CA LEU A 503 25.73 -38.30 -1.53
C LEU A 503 25.52 -38.35 0.00
N ILE A 504 26.62 -38.24 0.72
CA ILE A 504 26.69 -37.75 2.10
C ILE A 504 26.84 -36.22 2.00
N PRO A 505 26.08 -35.40 2.75
CA PRO A 505 25.26 -35.77 3.92
C PRO A 505 23.79 -36.09 3.60
N LYS A 506 23.13 -36.71 4.59
CA LYS A 506 21.66 -36.88 4.67
C LYS A 506 20.97 -35.51 4.66
N PHE A 507 19.69 -35.48 4.28
CA PHE A 507 18.90 -34.26 4.35
C PHE A 507 18.82 -33.75 5.79
N ASN A 508 19.04 -32.46 5.98
CA ASN A 508 18.97 -31.81 7.30
C ASN A 508 18.16 -30.52 7.16
N LEU A 509 16.91 -30.68 6.70
CA LEU A 509 15.95 -29.61 6.45
C LEU A 509 15.06 -29.40 7.67
N ASP A 510 14.64 -28.17 7.90
CA ASP A 510 13.55 -27.87 8.84
C ASP A 510 12.22 -28.41 8.29
N GLN A 511 11.99 -28.31 6.97
CA GLN A 511 10.83 -28.88 6.31
C GLN A 511 11.18 -29.45 4.92
N LEU A 512 10.68 -30.65 4.65
CA LEU A 512 10.69 -31.26 3.33
C LEU A 512 9.26 -31.64 2.95
N THR A 513 8.76 -31.05 1.87
CA THR A 513 7.46 -31.40 1.28
C THR A 513 7.67 -32.00 -0.11
N ILE A 514 7.09 -33.16 -0.39
CA ILE A 514 7.11 -33.76 -1.73
C ILE A 514 5.69 -34.19 -2.08
N ASP A 515 5.16 -33.60 -3.15
CA ASP A 515 3.94 -34.04 -3.82
C ASP A 515 4.30 -35.04 -4.94
N TYR A 516 3.33 -35.87 -5.35
CA TYR A 516 3.57 -36.97 -6.30
C TYR A 516 4.69 -37.93 -5.84
N ALA A 517 4.70 -38.28 -4.55
CA ALA A 517 5.74 -39.08 -3.91
C ALA A 517 5.63 -40.60 -4.18
N GLU A 518 5.01 -41.03 -5.27
CA GLU A 518 4.80 -42.45 -5.59
C GLU A 518 6.12 -43.23 -5.70
N TRP A 519 7.20 -42.57 -6.15
CA TRP A 519 8.54 -43.13 -6.27
C TRP A 519 9.28 -43.26 -4.93
N VAL A 520 8.78 -42.63 -3.87
CA VAL A 520 9.42 -42.69 -2.54
C VAL A 520 9.23 -44.08 -1.95
N THR A 521 10.31 -44.65 -1.42
CA THR A 521 10.32 -46.00 -0.85
C THR A 521 10.65 -45.93 0.65
N THR A 522 10.42 -47.04 1.35
CA THR A 522 10.87 -47.20 2.74
C THR A 522 12.36 -46.90 2.92
N TRP A 523 13.18 -47.24 1.93
CA TRP A 523 14.61 -46.96 1.95
C TRP A 523 14.90 -45.45 1.89
N HIS A 524 14.20 -44.70 1.03
CA HIS A 524 14.31 -43.23 0.96
C HIS A 524 13.97 -42.58 2.32
N LEU A 525 12.84 -42.98 2.92
CA LEU A 525 12.40 -42.49 4.23
C LEU A 525 13.46 -42.71 5.32
N THR A 526 13.94 -43.95 5.45
CA THR A 526 14.83 -44.36 6.54
C THR A 526 16.28 -43.94 6.35
N THR A 527 16.71 -43.71 5.12
CA THR A 527 18.10 -43.39 4.79
C THR A 527 18.33 -41.90 4.61
N PHE A 528 17.43 -41.21 3.90
CA PHE A 528 17.62 -39.81 3.50
C PHE A 528 16.78 -38.84 4.32
N PHE A 529 15.47 -39.09 4.45
CA PHE A 529 14.53 -38.10 4.98
C PHE A 529 14.36 -38.15 6.50
N ILE A 530 14.82 -39.22 7.16
CA ILE A 530 14.68 -39.44 8.61
C ILE A 530 15.29 -38.32 9.48
N ASN A 531 16.17 -37.49 8.93
CA ASN A 531 16.82 -36.39 9.64
C ASN A 531 16.13 -35.04 9.45
N CYS A 532 15.14 -34.93 8.56
CA CYS A 532 14.32 -33.73 8.44
C CYS A 532 13.48 -33.53 9.71
N LYS A 533 13.27 -32.27 10.12
CA LYS A 533 12.43 -31.97 11.28
C LYS A 533 10.95 -32.18 10.97
N HIS A 534 10.48 -31.67 9.83
CA HIS A 534 9.14 -31.91 9.31
C HIS A 534 9.23 -32.56 7.92
N LEU A 535 8.48 -33.64 7.71
CA LEU A 535 8.40 -34.37 6.45
C LEU A 535 6.94 -34.54 6.03
N ASP A 536 6.56 -33.96 4.89
CA ASP A 536 5.23 -34.11 4.32
C ASP A 536 5.33 -34.75 2.94
N LEU A 537 4.83 -35.98 2.79
CA LEU A 537 4.76 -36.69 1.52
C LEU A 537 3.30 -36.87 1.12
N TYR A 538 2.97 -36.44 -0.09
CA TYR A 538 1.65 -36.62 -0.69
C TYR A 538 1.74 -37.61 -1.85
N ASP A 539 0.62 -38.26 -2.15
CA ASP A 539 0.51 -39.22 -3.25
C ASP A 539 1.53 -40.38 -3.16
N CYS A 540 1.72 -40.91 -1.94
CA CYS A 540 2.58 -42.06 -1.68
C CYS A 540 1.99 -43.37 -2.23
N SER A 541 2.87 -44.31 -2.60
CA SER A 541 2.51 -45.68 -2.97
C SER A 541 2.52 -46.63 -1.76
N THR A 542 1.45 -47.41 -1.59
CA THR A 542 1.33 -48.46 -0.57
C THR A 542 2.27 -49.64 -0.80
N ASP A 543 2.70 -49.81 -2.04
CA ASP A 543 3.55 -50.93 -2.44
C ASP A 543 5.01 -50.66 -2.08
N HIS A 544 5.41 -49.38 -2.11
CA HIS A 544 6.79 -48.94 -1.92
C HIS A 544 7.14 -48.56 -0.47
N ILE A 545 6.14 -48.15 0.32
CA ILE A 545 6.33 -47.67 1.69
C ILE A 545 5.73 -48.66 2.70
N LYS A 546 6.61 -49.21 3.54
CA LYS A 546 6.30 -50.04 4.71
C LYS A 546 6.40 -49.16 5.95
N VAL A 547 5.26 -48.64 6.38
CA VAL A 547 5.16 -47.63 7.46
C VAL A 547 5.62 -48.18 8.81
N ASP A 548 5.32 -49.45 9.07
CA ASP A 548 5.78 -50.20 10.25
C ASP A 548 7.32 -50.19 10.35
N GLN A 549 8.01 -50.49 9.25
CA GLN A 549 9.47 -50.47 9.20
C GLN A 549 10.04 -49.07 9.42
N PHE A 550 9.38 -48.04 8.88
CA PHE A 550 9.76 -46.65 9.11
C PHE A 550 9.62 -46.25 10.60
N ILE A 551 8.51 -46.63 11.25
CA ILE A 551 8.28 -46.39 12.68
C ILE A 551 9.34 -47.10 13.52
N ILE A 552 9.61 -48.38 13.26
CA ILE A 552 10.65 -49.15 13.96
C ILE A 552 12.02 -48.47 13.81
N LYS A 553 12.36 -48.00 12.60
CA LYS A 553 13.62 -47.30 12.36
C LYS A 553 13.70 -45.98 13.12
N TRP A 554 12.62 -45.21 13.17
CA TRP A 554 12.55 -43.96 13.93
C TRP A 554 12.73 -44.22 15.43
N MET A 555 12.06 -45.25 15.98
CA MET A 555 12.16 -45.64 17.39
C MET A 555 13.58 -46.06 17.79
N ASN A 556 14.26 -46.81 16.93
CA ASN A 556 15.63 -47.30 17.20
C ASN A 556 16.70 -46.23 16.92
N GLY A 557 16.33 -45.10 16.31
CA GLY A 557 17.21 -44.02 15.92
C GLY A 557 17.36 -42.91 16.97
N SER A 558 18.07 -41.85 16.57
CA SER A 558 18.16 -40.57 17.28
C SER A 558 17.68 -39.43 16.38
N SER A 559 16.57 -39.68 15.66
CA SER A 559 16.03 -38.75 14.67
C SER A 559 15.55 -37.46 15.34
N LYS A 560 15.84 -36.32 14.71
CA LYS A 560 15.32 -35.00 15.10
C LYS A 560 13.89 -34.74 14.62
N MET A 561 13.32 -35.62 13.81
CA MET A 561 11.98 -35.49 13.23
C MET A 561 10.90 -35.30 14.30
N SER A 562 10.20 -34.17 14.22
CA SER A 562 9.02 -33.84 15.03
C SER A 562 7.71 -34.22 14.36
N CYS A 563 7.67 -34.22 13.03
CA CYS A 563 6.45 -34.57 12.30
C CYS A 563 6.79 -35.29 10.99
N ALA A 564 6.09 -36.38 10.71
CA ALA A 564 6.01 -37.02 9.40
C ALA A 564 4.56 -37.24 9.02
N ARG A 565 4.13 -36.69 7.88
CA ARG A 565 2.82 -36.91 7.27
C ARG A 565 3.00 -37.67 5.97
N LEU A 566 2.39 -38.84 5.88
CA LEU A 566 2.43 -39.71 4.71
C LEU A 566 1.01 -39.88 4.18
N SER A 567 0.67 -39.22 3.09
CA SER A 567 -0.64 -39.34 2.43
C SER A 567 -0.54 -40.25 1.21
N PHE A 568 -1.46 -41.20 1.08
CA PHE A 568 -1.43 -42.23 0.04
C PHE A 568 -2.57 -42.07 -0.97
N ASN A 569 -2.32 -42.39 -2.24
CA ASN A 569 -3.30 -42.26 -3.32
C ASN A 569 -4.48 -43.23 -3.18
N HIS A 570 -4.17 -44.46 -2.82
CA HIS A 570 -5.13 -45.56 -2.68
C HIS A 570 -4.78 -46.39 -1.44
N GLY A 571 -5.77 -47.05 -0.84
CA GLY A 571 -5.57 -47.97 0.28
C GLY A 571 -6.25 -47.52 1.57
N ASP A 572 -7.03 -48.44 2.14
CA ASP A 572 -7.51 -48.33 3.52
C ASP A 572 -6.46 -48.99 4.43
N PHE A 573 -5.85 -48.20 5.30
CA PHE A 573 -4.90 -48.71 6.28
C PHE A 573 -5.59 -49.01 7.60
N SER A 574 -5.46 -50.26 8.05
CA SER A 574 -5.70 -50.57 9.44
C SER A 574 -4.50 -50.12 10.26
N LEU A 575 -4.64 -48.98 10.96
CA LEU A 575 -3.61 -48.51 11.89
C LEU A 575 -3.26 -49.57 12.94
N ALA A 576 -4.22 -50.43 13.32
CA ALA A 576 -3.97 -51.55 14.24
C ALA A 576 -3.03 -52.61 13.64
N ASP A 577 -3.09 -52.84 12.33
CA ASP A 577 -2.21 -53.79 11.66
C ASP A 577 -0.80 -53.21 11.48
N ILE A 578 -0.69 -51.91 11.16
CA ILE A 578 0.61 -51.22 11.09
C ILE A 578 1.32 -51.25 12.44
N MET A 579 0.58 -51.04 13.53
CA MET A 579 1.14 -51.01 14.88
C MET A 579 1.32 -52.41 15.50
N ARG A 580 0.93 -53.47 14.80
CA ARG A 580 1.04 -54.85 15.31
C ARG A 580 2.52 -55.22 15.50
N GLY A 581 2.90 -55.55 16.73
CA GLY A 581 4.29 -55.88 17.07
C GLY A 581 5.20 -54.67 17.30
N ILE A 582 4.68 -53.44 17.20
CA ILE A 582 5.43 -52.21 17.53
C ILE A 582 5.16 -51.84 19.00
N PRO A 583 6.20 -51.72 19.85
CA PRO A 583 6.04 -51.29 21.24
C PRO A 583 5.37 -49.92 21.33
N SER A 584 4.11 -49.89 21.75
CA SER A 584 3.29 -48.69 21.79
C SER A 584 2.18 -48.76 22.84
N THR A 585 1.65 -47.61 23.26
CA THR A 585 0.48 -47.52 24.15
C THR A 585 -0.67 -46.83 23.44
N ARG A 586 -1.88 -47.39 23.52
CA ARG A 586 -3.05 -46.78 22.89
C ARG A 586 -3.48 -45.53 23.66
N VAL A 587 -3.75 -44.45 22.95
CA VAL A 587 -4.14 -43.16 23.53
C VAL A 587 -5.66 -42.98 23.42
N PRO A 588 -6.34 -42.45 24.46
CA PRO A 588 -7.76 -42.15 24.40
C PRO A 588 -8.10 -41.12 23.31
N PRO A 589 -9.34 -41.12 22.78
CA PRO A 589 -9.76 -40.14 21.79
C PRO A 589 -9.56 -38.70 22.29
N ARG A 590 -8.97 -37.84 21.46
CA ARG A 590 -8.74 -36.42 21.76
C ARG A 590 -8.86 -35.58 20.49
N ARG A 591 -9.20 -34.30 20.68
CA ARG A 591 -9.02 -33.29 19.62
C ARG A 591 -7.56 -32.90 19.55
N THR A 592 -7.03 -32.83 18.34
CA THR A 592 -5.72 -32.25 18.11
C THR A 592 -5.73 -30.74 18.29
N LEU A 593 -4.54 -30.15 18.41
CA LEU A 593 -4.32 -28.70 18.29
C LEU A 593 -4.89 -28.12 16.96
N TRP A 594 -5.06 -28.95 15.95
CA TRP A 594 -5.61 -28.60 14.63
C TRP A 594 -7.13 -28.83 14.52
N GLY A 595 -7.81 -29.17 15.63
CA GLY A 595 -9.25 -29.35 15.68
C GLY A 595 -9.76 -30.70 15.15
N LEU A 596 -8.88 -31.60 14.70
CA LEU A 596 -9.23 -32.95 14.23
C LEU A 596 -9.53 -33.86 15.42
N PHE A 597 -10.67 -34.56 15.38
CA PHE A 597 -11.04 -35.53 16.40
C PHE A 597 -10.43 -36.90 16.09
N ILE A 598 -9.34 -37.24 16.76
CA ILE A 598 -8.66 -38.53 16.55
C ILE A 598 -9.30 -39.58 17.46
N THR A 599 -9.85 -40.63 16.87
CA THR A 599 -10.47 -41.75 17.58
C THR A 599 -9.49 -42.89 17.88
N ARG A 600 -8.36 -42.97 17.16
CA ARG A 600 -7.34 -44.02 17.28
C ARG A 600 -5.94 -43.44 17.11
N ALA A 601 -5.20 -43.36 18.22
CA ALA A 601 -3.80 -42.97 18.24
C ALA A 601 -2.98 -43.93 19.12
N TYR A 602 -1.71 -44.10 18.76
CA TYR A 602 -0.72 -44.88 19.50
C TYR A 602 0.44 -43.98 19.90
N ARG A 603 0.88 -44.07 21.14
CA ARG A 603 2.09 -43.42 21.63
C ARG A 603 3.26 -44.38 21.51
N ILE A 604 4.31 -43.93 20.83
CA ILE A 604 5.60 -44.61 20.66
C ILE A 604 6.72 -43.80 21.31
N GLN A 605 7.84 -44.45 21.60
CA GLN A 605 8.99 -43.80 22.25
C GLN A 605 10.30 -44.20 21.56
N GLN A 606 11.20 -43.24 21.35
CA GLN A 606 12.56 -43.50 20.90
C GLN A 606 13.37 -44.18 22.00
N GLN A 607 14.03 -45.29 21.67
CA GLN A 607 14.82 -46.07 22.62
C GLN A 607 16.08 -45.34 23.09
N LYS A 608 16.70 -44.54 22.22
CA LYS A 608 17.97 -43.86 22.53
C LYS A 608 17.80 -42.56 23.30
N THR A 609 16.72 -41.82 23.06
CA THR A 609 16.54 -40.44 23.57
C THR A 609 15.38 -40.32 24.56
N GLY A 610 14.50 -41.34 24.63
CA GLY A 610 13.26 -41.27 25.41
C GLY A 610 12.19 -40.37 24.80
N ARG A 611 12.42 -39.77 23.62
CA ARG A 611 11.47 -38.87 22.96
C ARG A 611 10.19 -39.62 22.58
N GLU A 612 9.04 -39.10 23.02
CA GLU A 612 7.73 -39.64 22.68
C GLU A 612 7.20 -39.04 21.36
N ALA A 613 6.40 -39.83 20.63
CA ALA A 613 5.60 -39.37 19.52
C ALA A 613 4.27 -40.14 19.46
N PHE A 614 3.32 -39.59 18.74
CA PHE A 614 2.00 -40.14 18.50
C PHE A 614 1.88 -40.53 17.04
N VAL A 615 1.38 -41.73 16.80
CA VAL A 615 1.03 -42.26 15.48
C VAL A 615 -0.48 -42.34 15.39
N TYR A 616 -1.05 -41.67 14.41
CA TYR A 616 -2.47 -41.76 14.11
C TYR A 616 -2.73 -41.75 12.60
N SER A 617 -3.92 -42.18 12.22
CA SER A 617 -4.38 -42.16 10.83
C SER A 617 -5.57 -41.21 10.71
N ASP A 618 -5.55 -40.39 9.66
CA ASP A 618 -6.69 -39.59 9.22
C ASP A 618 -6.96 -39.90 7.74
N TRP A 619 -8.03 -40.65 7.48
CA TRP A 619 -8.42 -41.13 6.15
C TRP A 619 -7.27 -41.89 5.47
N ARG A 620 -6.64 -41.28 4.45
CA ARG A 620 -5.53 -41.86 3.67
C ARG A 620 -4.15 -41.37 4.14
N THR A 621 -4.09 -40.71 5.28
CA THR A 621 -2.88 -40.08 5.80
C THR A 621 -2.47 -40.72 7.12
N ILE A 622 -1.20 -41.09 7.23
CA ILE A 622 -0.59 -41.52 8.48
C ILE A 622 0.31 -40.40 8.98
N VAL A 623 0.15 -40.05 10.25
CA VAL A 623 0.89 -38.96 10.90
C VAL A 623 1.67 -39.51 12.09
N ILE A 624 2.95 -39.20 12.14
CA ILE A 624 3.82 -39.37 13.31
C ILE A 624 4.17 -37.97 13.80
N THR A 625 3.82 -37.61 15.04
CA THR A 625 4.02 -36.26 15.58
C THR A 625 4.37 -36.27 17.06
N ASP A 626 5.20 -35.34 17.52
CA ASP A 626 5.49 -35.17 18.96
C ASP A 626 4.38 -34.40 19.73
N SER A 627 3.38 -33.87 19.02
CA SER A 627 2.25 -33.14 19.58
C SER A 627 0.91 -33.61 19.01
N LEU A 628 -0.08 -33.84 19.87
CA LEU A 628 -1.49 -34.08 19.51
C LEU A 628 -2.28 -32.78 19.61
#